data_AF-A0AAX6INT3-F1
#
_entry.id   AF-A0AAX6INT3-F1
#
_cell.length_a   1.000
_cell.length_b   1.000
_cell.length_c   1.000
_cell.angle_alpha   90.00
_cell.angle_beta   90.00
_cell.angle_gamma   90.00
#
_symmetry.space_group_name_H-M   'P 1'
#
loop_
_entity.id
_entity.type
_entity.pdbx_description
1 polymer ?
#
loop_
_entity_poly.entity_id
_entity_poly.type
_entity_poly.pdbx_seq_one_letter_code
_entity_poly.pdbx_strand_id
1 'polypeptide(L)'
;MWCYSNHGNDDGEAILTWSWSHTDWEACTVHPATVDLKGRAYELLRQKASSFLVDDMYRNPGPLQFEGPGAEVKPFSLCVW
;
A
#
# COMPACT_ATOMS: atom_id res chain seq x y z
N MET A 1 15.54 -0.99 17.28
CA MET A 1 16.26 -0.28 16.20
C MET A 1 17.45 0.41 16.83
N TRP A 2 18.60 0.53 16.15
CA TRP A 2 19.71 1.35 16.65
C TRP A 2 19.38 2.82 16.39
N CYS A 3 19.23 3.61 17.46
CA CYS A 3 18.92 5.04 17.36
C CYS A 3 20.05 5.87 17.98
N TYR A 4 20.26 7.07 17.45
CA TYR A 4 21.22 8.03 18.02
C TYR A 4 20.65 8.60 19.31
N SER A 5 21.41 8.54 20.40
CA SER A 5 21.07 9.22 21.65
C SER A 5 22.23 10.10 22.08
N ASN A 6 21.95 11.38 22.25
CA ASN A 6 22.87 12.31 22.89
C ASN A 6 22.82 12.08 24.40
N HIS A 7 23.91 11.58 24.98
CA HIS A 7 24.14 11.69 26.41
C HIS A 7 25.10 12.87 26.60
N GLY A 8 24.66 13.91 27.30
CA GLY A 8 25.56 15.00 27.70
C GLY A 8 26.47 14.48 28.81
N ASN A 9 27.76 14.72 28.71
CA ASN A 9 28.69 14.55 29.81
C ASN A 9 28.92 15.89 30.53
N ASP A 10 29.31 15.86 31.80
CA ASP A 10 29.41 17.04 32.68
C ASP A 10 30.53 18.03 32.26
N ASP A 11 31.36 17.65 31.28
CA ASP A 11 32.40 18.44 30.63
C ASP A 11 31.90 19.21 29.39
N GLY A 12 30.62 19.08 29.02
CA GLY A 12 30.02 19.79 27.90
C GLY A 12 30.31 19.18 26.53
N GLU A 13 30.97 18.01 26.47
CA GLU A 13 31.11 17.25 25.23
C GLU A 13 29.94 16.25 25.07
N ALA A 14 29.21 16.39 23.97
CA ALA A 14 28.13 15.46 23.63
C ALA A 14 28.72 14.17 23.04
N ILE A 15 28.63 13.07 23.78
CA ILE A 15 28.99 11.74 23.27
C ILE A 15 27.76 11.11 22.59
N LEU A 16 27.86 10.96 21.27
CA LEU A 16 26.88 10.22 20.47
C LEU A 16 27.07 8.73 20.75
N THR A 17 26.16 8.14 21.52
CA THR A 17 26.18 6.71 21.81
C THR A 17 25.03 6.01 21.10
N TRP A 18 25.32 4.83 20.58
CA TRP A 18 24.34 3.95 19.98
C TRP A 18 23.61 3.22 21.11
N SER A 19 22.34 3.56 21.34
CA SER A 19 21.51 2.87 22.33
C SER A 19 20.46 2.02 21.62
N TRP A 20 20.16 0.87 22.21
CA TRP A 20 19.10 -0.01 21.70
C TRP A 20 17.76 0.46 22.27
N SER A 21 16.99 1.20 21.48
CA SER A 21 15.65 1.66 21.88
C SER A 21 14.64 0.53 21.75
N HIS A 22 14.11 0.07 22.89
CA HIS A 22 13.13 -1.02 22.97
C HIS A 22 11.70 -0.57 22.59
N THR A 23 11.44 0.74 22.51
CA THR A 23 10.11 1.35 22.43
C THR A 23 9.76 2.03 21.11
N ASP A 24 10.66 2.05 20.13
CA ASP A 24 10.53 2.92 18.94
C ASP A 24 10.15 2.17 17.65
N TRP A 25 9.35 1.10 17.77
CA TRP A 25 8.83 0.39 16.60
C TRP A 25 7.76 1.19 15.84
N GLU A 26 7.14 2.20 16.47
CA GLU A 26 6.09 3.01 15.86
C GLU A 26 6.60 4.05 14.86
N ALA A 27 7.87 4.44 14.92
CA ALA A 27 8.42 5.52 14.10
C ALA A 27 8.73 5.14 12.63
N CYS A 28 8.79 3.84 12.30
CA CYS A 28 9.05 3.37 10.95
C CYS A 28 8.04 2.30 10.53
N THR A 29 6.76 2.69 10.47
CA THR A 29 5.69 1.81 9.98
C THR A 29 5.17 2.29 8.64
N VAL A 30 5.23 1.43 7.62
CA VAL A 30 4.51 1.63 6.36
C VAL A 30 3.05 1.27 6.61
N HIS A 31 2.17 2.27 6.61
CA HIS A 31 0.74 2.03 6.79
C HIS A 31 0.12 1.37 5.54
N PRO A 32 -0.82 0.42 5.71
CA PRO A 32 -1.54 -0.15 4.58
C PRO A 32 -2.26 0.93 3.77
N ALA A 33 -2.10 0.89 2.45
CA ALA A 33 -2.87 1.75 1.55
C ALA A 33 -4.30 1.22 1.45
N THR A 34 -5.26 1.98 1.97
CA THR A 34 -6.69 1.65 1.87
C THR A 34 -7.26 2.09 0.52
N VAL A 35 -8.44 1.55 0.16
CA VAL A 35 -9.12 1.94 -1.08
C VAL A 35 -9.57 3.39 -0.98
N ASP A 36 -9.21 4.19 -1.98
CA ASP A 36 -9.73 5.56 -2.11
C ASP A 36 -11.18 5.54 -2.60
N LEU A 37 -12.12 5.91 -1.72
CA LEU A 37 -13.55 5.99 -2.03
C LEU A 37 -13.93 7.17 -2.93
N LYS A 38 -12.99 8.07 -3.22
CA LYS A 38 -13.10 9.12 -4.22
C LYS A 38 -12.29 8.80 -5.48
N GLY A 39 -11.59 7.66 -5.49
CA GLY A 39 -10.76 7.22 -6.61
C GLY A 39 -11.60 6.72 -7.78
N ARG A 40 -11.08 6.90 -8.99
CA ARG A 40 -11.75 6.57 -10.26
C ARG A 40 -12.16 5.10 -10.38
N ALA A 41 -11.33 4.18 -9.89
CA ALA A 41 -11.64 2.75 -9.89
C ALA A 41 -12.91 2.44 -9.07
N TYR A 42 -13.04 3.05 -7.89
CA TYR A 42 -14.20 2.87 -7.03
C TYR A 42 -15.44 3.58 -7.57
N GLU A 43 -15.28 4.75 -8.20
CA GLU A 43 -16.37 5.45 -8.87
C GLU A 43 -17.00 4.60 -9.99
N LEU A 44 -16.18 3.99 -10.85
CA LEU A 44 -16.66 3.12 -11.93
C LEU A 44 -17.38 1.89 -11.39
N LEU A 45 -16.89 1.31 -10.29
CA LEU A 45 -17.60 0.23 -9.58
C LEU A 45 -18.98 0.71 -9.11
N ARG A 46 -19.07 1.87 -8.45
CA ARG A 46 -20.35 2.42 -7.97
C ARG A 46 -21.34 2.66 -9.10
N GLN A 47 -20.88 3.13 -10.26
CA GLN A 47 -21.73 3.36 -11.42
C GLN A 47 -22.30 2.05 -12.01
N LYS A 48 -21.59 0.92 -11.87
CA LYS A 48 -21.97 -0.38 -12.44
C LYS A 48 -22.52 -1.39 -11.43
N ALA A 49 -22.40 -1.13 -10.14
CA ALA A 49 -22.80 -2.06 -9.09
C ALA A 49 -24.29 -2.46 -9.20
N SER A 50 -25.18 -1.51 -9.51
CA SER A 50 -26.60 -1.80 -9.67
C SER A 50 -26.89 -2.73 -10.85
N SER A 51 -26.19 -2.58 -11.99
CA SER A 51 -26.37 -3.49 -13.13
C SER A 51 -25.81 -4.88 -12.83
N PHE A 52 -24.71 -4.99 -12.07
CA PHE A 52 -24.19 -6.31 -11.67
C PHE A 52 -25.13 -7.09 -10.76
N LEU A 53 -26.03 -6.40 -10.05
CA LEU A 53 -27.01 -7.04 -9.17
C LEU A 53 -28.25 -7.53 -9.93
N VAL A 54 -28.64 -6.81 -10.99
CA VAL A 54 -29.93 -7.03 -11.69
C VAL A 54 -29.75 -7.77 -13.01
N ASP A 55 -28.66 -7.49 -13.71
CA ASP A 55 -28.38 -8.02 -15.05
C ASP A 55 -27.37 -9.17 -15.01
N ASP A 56 -27.45 -10.08 -15.98
CA ASP A 56 -26.53 -11.22 -16.13
C ASP A 56 -25.15 -10.80 -16.69
N MET A 57 -24.42 -9.96 -15.97
CA MET A 57 -23.13 -9.39 -16.36
C MET A 57 -21.92 -10.15 -15.80
N TYR A 58 -21.98 -11.48 -15.71
CA TYR A 58 -20.86 -12.27 -15.21
C TYR A 58 -19.71 -12.35 -16.23
N ARG A 59 -18.48 -12.08 -15.79
CA ARG A 59 -17.25 -12.30 -16.57
C ARG A 59 -16.55 -13.55 -16.02
N ASN A 60 -16.26 -14.49 -16.91
CA ASN A 60 -15.40 -15.64 -16.61
C ASN A 60 -14.02 -15.40 -17.27
N PRO A 61 -13.07 -14.73 -16.59
CA PRO A 61 -11.73 -14.55 -17.15
C PRO A 61 -11.07 -15.92 -17.36
N GLY A 62 -10.25 -16.03 -18.40
CA GLY A 62 -9.44 -17.22 -18.62
C GLY A 62 -8.35 -17.39 -17.55
N PRO A 63 -7.61 -18.51 -17.58
CA PRO A 63 -6.43 -18.71 -16.73
C PRO A 63 -5.38 -17.62 -16.94
N LEU A 64 -4.52 -17.40 -15.93
CA LEU A 64 -3.35 -16.54 -16.06
C LEU A 64 -2.45 -17.05 -17.20
N GLN A 65 -2.08 -16.15 -18.11
CA GLN A 65 -1.21 -16.46 -19.25
C GLN A 65 0.17 -15.86 -19.01
N PHE A 66 1.21 -16.59 -19.39
CA PHE A 66 2.60 -16.11 -19.35
C PHE A 66 3.13 -15.71 -20.73
N GLU A 67 2.46 -16.15 -21.79
CA GLU A 67 2.82 -15.87 -23.18
C GLU A 67 1.55 -15.56 -24.00
N GLY A 68 1.72 -14.86 -25.13
CA GLY A 68 0.62 -14.53 -26.04
C GLY A 68 -0.24 -13.34 -25.61
N PRO A 69 -1.40 -13.13 -26.26
CA PRO A 69 -2.17 -11.88 -26.17
C PRO A 69 -2.78 -11.50 -24.80
N GLY A 70 -2.62 -12.30 -23.75
CA GLY A 70 -3.09 -12.02 -22.40
C GLY A 70 -1.99 -11.80 -21.36
N ALA A 71 -0.72 -12.00 -21.71
CA ALA A 71 0.38 -12.05 -20.75
C ALA A 71 0.64 -10.72 -20.01
N GLU A 72 0.45 -9.61 -20.71
CA GLU A 72 0.72 -8.25 -20.20
C GLU A 72 -0.54 -7.50 -19.74
N VAL A 73 -1.66 -8.21 -19.58
CA VAL A 73 -2.92 -7.58 -19.15
C VAL A 73 -2.81 -7.15 -17.70
N LYS A 74 -3.00 -5.86 -17.46
CA LYS A 74 -2.97 -5.26 -16.12
C LYS A 74 -4.35 -5.38 -15.44
N PRO A 75 -4.38 -5.45 -14.10
CA PRO A 75 -5.63 -5.35 -13.36
C PRO A 75 -6.31 -4.01 -13.63
N PHE A 76 -7.65 -4.02 -13.66
CA PHE A 76 -8.45 -2.84 -13.98
C PHE A 76 -8.11 -1.63 -13.12
N SER A 77 -7.81 -1.83 -11.83
CA SER A 77 -7.44 -0.77 -10.90
C SER A 77 -6.18 0.01 -11.31
N LEU A 78 -5.26 -0.59 -12.06
CA LEU A 78 -4.07 0.09 -12.61
C LEU A 78 -4.33 0.76 -13.97
N CYS A 79 -5.36 0.32 -14.69
CA CYS A 79 -5.69 0.85 -16.02
C CYS A 79 -6.58 2.11 -15.97
N VAL A 80 -7.21 2.38 -14.83
CA VAL A 80 -8.13 3.52 -14.64
C VAL A 80 -7.58 4.57 -13.68
N TRP A 81 -6.28 4.51 -13.39
CA TRP A 81 -5.55 5.59 -12.72
C TRP A 81 -5.42 6.83 -13.63
#